data_AF-A0A9Q9RT64-F1
#
_entry.id   AF-A0A9Q9RT64-F1
#
_cell.length_a   1.000
_cell.length_b   1.000
_cell.length_c   1.000
_cell.angle_alpha   90.00
_cell.angle_beta   90.00
_cell.angle_gamma   90.00
#
_symmetry.space_group_name_H-M   'P 1'
#
loop_
_entity.id
_entity.type
_entity.pdbx_description
1 polymer ?
#
loop_
_entity_poly.entity_id
_entity_poly.type
_entity_poly.pdbx_seq_one_letter_code
_entity_poly.pdbx_strand_id
1 'polypeptide(L)'
;MPNRNFPRFFDIPAFLAHGKAIKETKAKLQTVKFEKEKLRKDREYVEKEIEELEKGGRNDGETDIEEDITELRTELQKLDNKKQKLNRNKEEAPEGNGKATKKIDIWDVMMGRITDLKLIA
;
A
#
# COMPACT_ATOMS: atom_id res chain seq x y z
N MET A 1 68.64 -35.14 -46.67
CA MET A 1 67.21 -34.78 -46.79
C MET A 1 67.01 -33.41 -46.16
N PRO A 2 66.32 -32.45 -46.80
CA PRO A 2 66.07 -31.15 -46.17
C PRO A 2 65.11 -31.29 -44.99
N ASN A 3 65.42 -30.60 -43.89
CA ASN A 3 64.67 -30.66 -42.62
C ASN A 3 63.27 -30.06 -42.80
N ARG A 4 62.23 -30.90 -42.69
CA ARG A 4 60.82 -30.52 -42.88
C ARG A 4 60.24 -29.64 -41.76
N ASN A 5 60.95 -29.48 -40.64
CA ASN A 5 60.47 -28.72 -39.48
C ASN A 5 60.88 -27.23 -39.49
N PHE A 6 61.67 -26.78 -40.46
CA PHE A 6 61.98 -25.36 -40.61
C PHE A 6 61.02 -24.69 -41.60
N PRO A 7 60.35 -23.59 -41.22
CA PRO A 7 59.54 -22.82 -42.16
C PRO A 7 60.39 -22.43 -43.36
N ARG A 8 59.89 -22.65 -44.59
CA ARG A 8 60.65 -22.22 -45.76
C ARG A 8 60.67 -20.69 -45.77
N PHE A 9 61.70 -20.08 -46.35
CA PHE A 9 61.84 -18.62 -46.39
C PHE A 9 60.59 -17.89 -46.92
N PHE A 10 59.83 -18.53 -47.81
CA PHE A 10 58.57 -18.01 -48.36
C PHE A 10 57.33 -18.15 -47.43
N ASP A 11 57.43 -18.95 -46.35
CA ASP A 11 56.34 -19.16 -45.37
C ASP A 11 56.38 -18.14 -44.21
N ILE A 12 57.51 -17.43 -44.05
CA ILE A 12 57.74 -16.45 -42.97
C ILE A 12 56.70 -15.31 -42.97
N PRO A 13 56.30 -14.71 -44.12
CA PRO A 13 55.31 -13.63 -44.13
C PRO A 13 53.93 -14.07 -43.62
N ALA A 14 53.49 -15.28 -44.00
CA ALA A 14 52.23 -15.85 -43.55
C ALA A 14 52.25 -16.13 -42.04
N PHE A 15 53.34 -16.69 -41.53
CA PHE A 15 53.52 -16.93 -40.09
C PHE A 15 53.48 -15.63 -39.26
N LEU A 16 54.13 -14.56 -39.75
CA LEU A 16 54.10 -13.25 -39.09
C LEU A 16 52.69 -12.63 -39.09
N ALA A 17 51.96 -12.73 -40.21
CA ALA A 17 50.59 -12.26 -40.31
C ALA A 17 49.65 -13.02 -39.34
N HIS A 18 49.75 -14.35 -39.29
CA HIS A 18 49.01 -15.17 -38.34
C HIS A 18 49.40 -14.86 -36.89
N GLY A 19 50.68 -14.67 -36.59
CA GLY A 19 51.14 -14.28 -35.26
C GLY A 19 50.58 -12.94 -34.80
N LYS A 20 50.44 -11.96 -35.71
CA LYS A 20 49.80 -10.67 -35.42
C LYS A 20 48.30 -10.84 -35.15
N ALA A 21 47.60 -11.61 -35.98
CA ALA A 21 46.18 -11.91 -35.80
C ALA A 21 45.90 -12.65 -34.47
N ILE A 22 46.79 -13.56 -34.06
CA ILE A 22 46.69 -14.27 -32.77
C ILE A 22 46.87 -13.30 -31.60
N LYS A 23 47.82 -12.36 -31.69
CA LYS A 23 48.01 -11.34 -30.64
C LYS A 23 46.79 -10.42 -30.51
N GLU A 24 46.22 -9.97 -31.62
CA GLU A 24 45.03 -9.12 -31.63
C GLU A 24 43.79 -9.84 -31.10
N THR A 25 43.57 -11.09 -31.51
CA THR A 25 42.45 -11.90 -31.00
C THR A 25 42.61 -12.22 -29.52
N LYS A 26 43.84 -12.47 -29.04
CA LYS A 26 44.13 -12.66 -27.61
C LYS A 26 43.83 -11.40 -26.80
N ALA A 27 44.17 -10.21 -27.32
CA ALA A 27 43.84 -8.95 -26.67
C ALA A 27 42.32 -8.74 -26.57
N LYS A 28 41.58 -8.95 -27.67
CA LYS A 28 40.10 -8.90 -27.70
C LYS A 28 39.46 -9.91 -26.75
N LEU A 29 40.04 -11.10 -26.62
CA LEU A 29 39.54 -12.10 -25.67
C LEU A 29 39.67 -11.64 -24.22
N GLN A 30 40.76 -10.94 -23.87
CA GLN A 30 40.94 -10.40 -22.52
C GLN A 30 39.95 -9.27 -22.22
N THR A 31 39.70 -8.37 -23.17
CA THR A 31 38.70 -7.31 -22.99
C THR A 31 37.31 -7.88 -22.79
N VAL A 32 36.90 -8.85 -23.63
CA VAL A 32 35.60 -9.52 -23.50
C VAL A 32 35.47 -10.26 -22.16
N LYS A 33 36.54 -10.91 -21.68
CA LYS A 33 36.54 -11.55 -20.35
C LYS A 33 36.30 -10.54 -19.23
N PHE A 34 36.96 -9.38 -19.31
CA PHE A 34 36.79 -8.31 -18.33
C PHE A 34 35.36 -7.74 -18.35
N GLU A 35 34.83 -7.46 -19.54
CA GLU A 35 33.45 -6.97 -19.71
C GLU A 35 32.42 -7.97 -19.20
N LYS A 36 32.61 -9.26 -19.48
CA LYS A 36 31.75 -10.34 -18.97
C LYS A 36 31.74 -10.38 -17.44
N GLU A 37 32.91 -10.21 -16.82
CA GLU A 37 33.01 -10.21 -15.36
C GLU A 37 32.36 -8.96 -14.73
N LYS A 38 32.46 -7.80 -15.39
CA LYS A 38 31.73 -6.59 -15.00
C LYS A 38 30.22 -6.82 -15.03
N LEU A 39 29.69 -7.34 -16.15
CA LEU A 39 28.26 -7.65 -16.29
C LEU A 39 27.79 -8.69 -15.28
N ARG A 40 28.63 -9.65 -14.90
CA ARG A 40 28.31 -10.64 -13.84
C ARG A 40 28.08 -9.95 -12.50
N LYS A 41 28.93 -8.99 -12.14
CA LYS A 41 28.80 -8.22 -10.89
C LYS A 41 27.58 -7.29 -10.92
N ASP A 42 27.36 -6.61 -12.05
CA ASP A 42 26.19 -5.74 -12.22
C ASP A 42 24.89 -6.55 -12.10
N ARG A 43 24.84 -7.76 -12.67
CA ARG A 43 23.71 -8.69 -12.51
C ARG A 43 23.49 -9.10 -11.06
N GLU A 44 24.55 -9.45 -10.33
CA GLU A 44 24.45 -9.81 -8.91
C GLU A 44 23.93 -8.64 -8.05
N TYR A 45 24.35 -7.41 -8.37
CA TYR A 45 23.84 -6.21 -7.71
C TYR A 45 22.34 -6.02 -7.96
N VAL A 46 21.91 -6.11 -9.22
CA VAL A 46 20.49 -5.98 -9.59
C VAL A 46 19.64 -7.09 -8.96
N GLU A 47 20.13 -8.33 -8.90
CA GLU A 47 19.42 -9.43 -8.24
C GLU A 47 19.20 -9.16 -6.74
N LYS A 48 20.19 -8.59 -6.04
CA LYS A 48 20.04 -8.18 -4.63
C LYS A 48 19.05 -7.05 -4.45
N GLU A 49 19.07 -6.05 -5.32
CA GLU A 49 18.15 -4.91 -5.26
C GLU A 49 16.70 -5.37 -5.51
N ILE A 50 16.49 -6.30 -6.46
CA ILE A 50 15.17 -6.94 -6.66
C ILE A 50 14.75 -7.71 -5.41
N GLU A 51 15.64 -8.50 -4.81
CA GLU A 51 15.34 -9.25 -3.58
C GLU A 51 14.95 -8.32 -2.41
N GLU A 52 15.63 -7.18 -2.26
CA GLU A 52 15.30 -6.18 -1.24
C GLU A 52 13.93 -5.52 -1.50
N LEU A 53 13.62 -5.18 -2.75
CA LEU A 53 12.33 -4.64 -3.13
C LEU A 53 11.18 -5.65 -2.94
N GLU A 54 11.41 -6.92 -3.25
CA GLU A 54 10.43 -7.99 -3.01
C GLU A 54 10.20 -8.26 -1.52
N LYS A 55 11.21 -8.05 -0.67
CA LYS A 55 11.08 -8.11 0.79
C LYS A 55 10.35 -6.89 1.34
N GLY A 56 10.68 -5.69 0.86
CA GLY A 56 10.04 -4.43 1.29
C GLY A 56 8.60 -4.26 0.77
N GLY A 57 8.22 -5.01 -0.26
CA GLY A 57 6.86 -5.00 -0.82
C GLY A 57 5.87 -5.96 -0.12
N ARG A 58 6.27 -6.67 0.92
CA ARG A 58 5.42 -7.68 1.58
C ARG A 58 5.08 -7.29 3.02
N ASN A 59 3.83 -6.86 3.18
CA ASN A 59 2.91 -7.19 4.28
C ASN A 59 2.71 -6.19 5.44
N ASP A 60 3.30 -5.00 5.40
CA ASP A 60 3.13 -4.06 6.50
C ASP A 60 1.80 -3.29 6.39
N GLY A 61 1.44 -2.86 5.17
CA GLY A 61 0.31 -1.94 4.98
C GLY A 61 -1.04 -2.60 4.64
N GLU A 62 -1.05 -3.72 3.93
CA GLU A 62 -2.32 -4.37 3.55
C GLU A 62 -3.00 -5.08 4.72
N THR A 63 -2.20 -5.66 5.63
CA THR A 63 -2.72 -6.33 6.84
C THR A 63 -3.41 -5.34 7.77
N ASP A 64 -2.81 -4.16 7.97
CA ASP A 64 -3.37 -3.09 8.79
C ASP A 64 -4.69 -2.54 8.19
N ILE A 65 -4.76 -2.42 6.86
CA ILE A 65 -5.97 -1.93 6.18
C ILE A 65 -7.13 -2.94 6.28
N GLU A 66 -6.86 -4.25 6.17
CA GLU A 66 -7.91 -5.27 6.32
C GLU A 66 -8.46 -5.33 7.75
N GLU A 67 -7.59 -5.13 8.75
CA GLU A 67 -7.99 -5.06 10.16
C GLU A 67 -8.84 -3.81 10.43
N ASP A 68 -8.39 -2.63 9.96
CA ASP A 68 -9.13 -1.37 10.04
C ASP A 68 -10.52 -1.45 9.37
N ILE A 69 -10.62 -2.06 8.18
CA ILE A 69 -11.89 -2.25 7.47
C ILE A 69 -12.83 -3.15 8.28
N THR A 70 -12.28 -4.18 8.94
CA THR A 70 -13.06 -5.09 9.77
C THR A 70 -13.60 -4.38 11.00
N GLU A 71 -12.76 -3.58 11.68
CA GLU A 71 -13.18 -2.77 12.82
C GLU A 71 -14.30 -1.79 12.44
N LEU A 72 -14.12 -1.01 11.36
CA LEU A 72 -15.12 -0.06 10.87
C LEU A 72 -16.46 -0.73 10.54
N ARG A 73 -16.45 -1.95 9.97
CA ARG A 73 -17.68 -2.71 9.70
C ARG A 73 -18.41 -3.08 10.99
N THR A 74 -17.69 -3.50 12.03
CA THR A 74 -18.30 -3.83 13.32
C THR A 74 -18.89 -2.58 14.01
N GLU A 75 -18.24 -1.43 13.90
CA GLU A 75 -18.76 -0.17 14.42
C GLU A 75 -20.03 0.27 13.69
N LEU A 76 -20.05 0.14 12.35
CA LEU A 76 -21.22 0.45 11.54
C LEU A 76 -22.43 -0.40 11.97
N GLN A 77 -22.20 -1.70 12.19
CA GLN A 77 -23.24 -2.61 12.66
C GLN A 77 -23.77 -2.26 14.06
N LYS A 78 -22.88 -1.84 14.99
CA LYS A 78 -23.29 -1.35 16.32
C LYS A 78 -24.17 -0.11 16.21
N LEU A 79 -23.80 0.83 15.33
CA LEU A 79 -24.57 2.06 15.09
C LEU A 79 -25.94 1.76 14.48
N ASP A 80 -26.02 0.85 13.51
CA ASP A 80 -27.29 0.43 12.91
C ASP A 80 -28.21 -0.23 13.95
N ASN A 81 -27.67 -1.12 14.78
CA ASN A 81 -28.44 -1.71 15.89
C ASN A 81 -28.95 -0.65 16.88
N LYS A 82 -28.14 0.37 17.19
CA LYS A 82 -28.52 1.47 18.07
C LYS A 82 -29.61 2.34 17.44
N LYS A 83 -29.51 2.62 16.14
CA LYS A 83 -30.52 3.35 15.36
C LYS A 83 -31.85 2.59 15.32
N GLN A 84 -31.80 1.27 15.11
CA GLN A 84 -33.00 0.44 15.10
C GLN A 84 -33.68 0.41 16.49
N LYS A 85 -32.91 0.29 17.57
CA LYS A 85 -33.45 0.39 18.94
C LYS A 85 -34.06 1.75 19.23
N LEU A 86 -33.41 2.84 18.81
CA LEU A 86 -33.96 4.20 18.96
C LEU A 86 -35.26 4.39 18.18
N ASN A 87 -35.37 3.84 16.97
CA ASN A 87 -36.60 3.90 16.19
C ASN A 87 -37.72 3.11 16.86
N ARG A 88 -37.44 1.90 17.35
CA ARG A 88 -38.43 1.11 18.12
C ARG A 88 -38.87 1.85 19.38
N ASN A 89 -37.94 2.45 20.13
CA ASN A 89 -38.28 3.23 21.32
C ASN A 89 -39.07 4.51 21.00
N LYS A 90 -38.92 5.08 19.80
CA LYS A 90 -39.75 6.20 19.33
C LYS A 90 -41.15 5.76 18.90
N GLU A 91 -41.27 4.57 18.32
CA GLU A 91 -42.57 3.96 17.98
C GLU A 91 -43.31 3.46 19.23
N GLU A 92 -42.58 3.01 20.26
CA GLU A 92 -43.12 2.55 21.55
C GLU A 92 -43.29 3.69 22.57
N ALA A 93 -42.74 4.88 22.33
CA ALA A 93 -43.03 6.05 23.14
C ALA A 93 -44.51 6.42 22.89
N PRO A 94 -45.40 6.30 23.88
CA PRO A 94 -46.77 6.75 23.69
C PRO A 94 -46.73 8.22 23.32
N GLU A 95 -47.38 8.59 22.22
CA GLU A 95 -47.74 9.97 21.94
C GLU A 95 -48.26 10.55 23.24
N GLY A 96 -47.54 11.55 23.75
CA GLY A 96 -47.78 12.08 25.07
C GLY A 96 -49.26 12.43 25.20
N ASN A 97 -49.86 12.00 26.31
CA ASN A 97 -51.02 12.65 26.88
C ASN A 97 -50.66 14.15 26.96
N GLY A 98 -51.06 14.90 25.94
CA GLY A 98 -50.99 16.34 25.91
C GLY A 98 -51.94 16.82 27.00
N LYS A 99 -51.44 16.90 28.24
CA LYS A 99 -52.05 17.74 29.26
C LYS A 99 -52.09 19.12 28.63
N ALA A 100 -53.27 19.51 28.15
CA ALA A 100 -53.53 20.85 27.70
C ALA A 100 -53.13 21.78 28.84
N THR A 101 -51.94 22.38 28.74
CA THR A 101 -51.57 23.53 29.53
C THR A 101 -52.49 24.63 29.03
N LYS A 102 -53.66 24.76 29.69
CA LYS A 102 -54.50 25.93 29.53
C LYS A 102 -53.58 27.12 29.79
N LYS A 103 -53.26 27.88 28.74
CA LYS A 103 -52.58 29.16 28.89
C LYS A 103 -53.48 30.02 29.76
N ILE A 104 -53.03 30.30 30.98
CA ILE A 104 -53.70 31.25 31.86
C ILE A 104 -53.29 32.62 31.34
N ASP A 105 -54.25 33.37 30.79
CA ASP A 105 -54.01 34.75 30.41
C ASP A 105 -53.85 35.61 31.67
N ILE A 106 -52.76 36.36 31.72
CA ILE A 106 -52.41 37.26 32.83
C ILE A 106 -53.53 38.27 33.15
N TRP A 107 -54.34 38.61 32.15
CA TRP A 107 -55.51 39.47 32.30
C TRP A 107 -56.63 38.84 33.14
N ASP A 108 -56.82 37.52 33.07
CA ASP A 108 -57.84 36.82 33.87
C ASP A 108 -57.43 36.69 35.35
N VAL A 109 -56.12 36.65 35.62
CA VAL A 109 -55.56 36.72 36.99
C VAL A 109 -55.71 38.13 37.56
N MET A 110 -55.37 39.17 36.79
CA MET A 110 -55.50 40.56 37.24
C MET A 110 -56.95 40.99 37.48
N MET A 111 -57.91 40.46 36.71
CA MET A 111 -59.33 40.73 36.88
C MET A 111 -60.01 39.84 37.94
N GLY A 112 -59.25 39.05 38.69
CA GLY A 112 -59.75 38.27 39.83
C GLY A 112 -60.64 37.08 39.46
N ARG A 113 -60.57 36.57 38.21
CA ARG A 113 -61.43 35.48 37.75
C ARG A 113 -60.89 34.09 38.06
N ILE A 114 -59.66 33.99 38.55
CA ILE A 114 -59.00 32.75 38.94
C ILE A 114 -58.45 32.97 40.36
N THR A 115 -59.12 32.42 41.38
CA THR A 115 -58.75 32.64 42.79
C THR A 115 -58.03 31.46 43.43
N ASP A 116 -58.07 30.27 42.83
CA ASP A 116 -57.56 29.05 43.44
C ASP A 116 -56.43 28.42 42.61
N LEU A 117 -55.22 28.96 42.75
CA LEU A 117 -54.00 28.27 42.36
C LEU A 117 -53.46 27.51 43.57
N LYS A 118 -53.97 26.30 43.82
CA LYS A 118 -53.23 25.31 44.61
C LYS A 118 -52.03 24.86 43.77
N LEU A 119 -50.88 25.52 43.97
CA LEU A 119 -49.62 25.09 43.36
C LEU A 119 -49.14 23.83 44.07
N ILE A 120 -49.22 22.72 43.34
CA ILE A 120 -48.63 21.42 43.66
C ILE A 120 -47.09 21.60 43.69
N ALA A 121 -46.47 21.12 44.76
CA ALA A 121 -45.01 21.06 44.94
C ALA A 121 -44.34 20.10 43.94
#